data_AF-A0A973NP87-F1
#
_entry.id   AF-A0A973NP87-F1
#
_cell.length_a   1.000
_cell.length_b   1.000
_cell.length_c   1.000
_cell.angle_alpha   90.00
_cell.angle_beta   90.00
_cell.angle_gamma   90.00
#
_symmetry.space_group_name_H-M   'P 1'
#
loop_
_entity.id
_entity.type
_entity.pdbx_description
1 polymer ?
#
loop_
_entity_poly.entity_id
_entity_poly.type
_entity_poly.pdbx_seq_one_letter_code
_entity_poly.pdbx_strand_id
1 'polypeptide(L)' 'MSELTTIIAEPWDDWSLIDSGNGQKLERYGKVRVVRPEPQAMWSPARADWDP' A
#
# COMPACT_ATOMS: atom_id res chain seq x y z
N MET A 1 -1.07 26.70 -19.24
CA MET A 1 -1.26 25.34 -18.69
C MET A 1 -1.22 25.47 -17.19
N SER A 2 -2.24 25.01 -16.47
CA SER A 2 -2.18 24.95 -15.01
C SER A 2 -1.18 23.86 -14.59
N GLU A 3 -0.38 24.14 -13.58
CA GLU A 3 0.49 23.14 -12.97
C GLU A 3 -0.37 22.05 -12.30
N LEU A 4 -0.04 20.78 -12.55
CA LEU A 4 -0.67 19.66 -11.86
C LEU A 4 0.19 19.30 -10.65
N THR A 5 -0.42 19.33 -9.46
CA THR A 5 0.24 18.93 -8.22
C THR A 5 -0.28 17.58 -7.77
N THR A 6 0.63 16.63 -7.56
CA THR A 6 0.31 15.34 -6.93
C THR A 6 0.17 15.52 -5.43
N ILE A 7 -0.98 15.16 -4.88
CA ILE A 7 -1.19 15.09 -3.43
C ILE A 7 -0.84 13.68 -2.98
N ILE A 8 0.03 13.57 -1.97
CA ILE A 8 0.47 12.29 -1.40
C ILE A 8 -0.19 12.14 -0.03
N ALA A 9 -0.77 10.96 0.21
CA ALA A 9 -1.28 10.60 1.53
C ALA A 9 -0.15 9.92 2.32
N GLU A 10 0.39 10.63 3.30
CA GLU A 10 1.34 10.06 4.26
C GLU A 10 0.65 9.07 5.20
N PRO A 11 1.34 8.03 5.70
CA PRO A 11 0.79 7.16 6.72
C PRO A 11 0.49 7.93 8.01
N TRP A 12 -0.48 7.45 8.79
CA TRP A 12 -0.83 7.99 10.10
C TRP A 12 -1.02 6.86 11.13
N ASP A 13 -1.37 7.22 12.37
CA ASP A 13 -1.40 6.27 13.49
C ASP A 13 -2.23 5.02 13.17
N ASP A 14 -3.46 5.22 12.69
CA ASP A 14 -4.39 4.13 12.39
C ASP A 14 -4.25 3.54 10.99
N TRP A 15 -3.44 4.09 10.10
CA TRP A 15 -3.28 3.52 8.76
C TRP A 15 -1.88 3.67 8.16
N SER A 16 -1.41 2.59 7.52
CA SER A 16 -0.24 2.68 6.64
C SER A 16 -0.30 1.63 5.53
N LEU A 17 0.08 2.03 4.32
CA LEU A 17 0.53 1.08 3.30
C LEU A 17 1.91 0.53 3.72
N ILE A 18 1.99 -0.78 3.95
CA ILE A 18 3.23 -1.45 4.40
C ILE A 18 4.06 -1.92 3.21
N ASP A 19 3.41 -2.54 2.22
CA ASP A 19 4.04 -3.07 1.01
C ASP A 19 2.99 -3.26 -0.11
N SER A 20 3.44 -3.40 -1.35
CA SER A 20 2.59 -3.64 -2.52
C SER A 20 3.33 -4.41 -3.60
N GLY A 21 2.60 -5.21 -4.38
CA GLY A 21 3.13 -5.95 -5.51
C GLY A 21 2.32 -7.21 -5.82
N ASN A 22 2.63 -7.87 -6.93
CA ASN A 22 1.95 -9.06 -7.44
C ASN A 22 0.42 -8.91 -7.51
N GLY A 23 -0.06 -7.70 -7.81
CA GLY A 23 -1.49 -7.39 -7.88
C GLY A 23 -2.18 -7.29 -6.51
N GLN A 24 -1.42 -7.05 -5.44
CA GLN A 24 -1.92 -6.97 -4.06
C GLN A 24 -1.26 -5.81 -3.28
N LYS A 25 -1.83 -5.47 -2.13
CA LYS A 25 -1.25 -4.56 -1.14
C LYS A 25 -1.44 -5.06 0.29
N LEU A 26 -0.44 -4.81 1.13
CA LEU A 26 -0.44 -5.07 2.55
C LEU A 26 -0.64 -3.75 3.30
N GLU A 27 -1.73 -3.66 4.06
CA GLU A 27 -2.13 -2.45 4.79
C GLU A 27 -2.23 -2.74 6.30
N ARG A 28 -1.90 -1.75 7.13
CA ARG A 28 -2.22 -1.73 8.57
C ARG A 28 -3.44 -0.88 8.79
N TYR A 29 -4.41 -1.38 9.55
CA TYR A 29 -5.55 -0.64 10.09
C TYR A 29 -5.56 -0.79 11.61
N GLY A 30 -5.01 0.20 12.32
CA GLY A 30 -4.76 0.13 13.76
C GLY A 30 -3.92 -1.10 14.12
N LYS A 31 -4.54 -2.08 14.77
CA LYS A 31 -3.91 -3.34 15.19
C LYS A 31 -4.00 -4.48 14.17
N VAL A 32 -4.76 -4.29 13.09
CA VAL A 32 -5.06 -5.34 12.11
C VAL A 32 -4.19 -5.13 10.88
N ARG A 33 -3.72 -6.22 10.28
CA ARG A 33 -3.08 -6.24 8.96
C ARG A 33 -3.98 -6.95 7.97
N VAL A 34 -4.07 -6.41 6.76
CA VAL A 34 -4.89 -6.97 5.70
C VAL A 34 -4.12 -7.00 4.39
N VAL A 35 -4.25 -8.11 3.67
CA VAL A 35 -3.82 -8.24 2.27
C VAL A 35 -5.06 -8.11 1.40
N ARG A 36 -5.05 -7.17 0.45
CA ARG A 36 -6.18 -6.94 -0.46
C ARG A 36 -5.72 -6.91 -1.92
N PRO A 37 -6.58 -7.28 -2.88
CA PRO A 37 -6.28 -7.10 -4.30
C PRO A 37 -6.03 -5.63 -4.65
N GLU A 38 -5.00 -5.39 -5.44
CA GLU A 38 -4.62 -4.10 -6.03
C GLU A 38 -4.07 -4.34 -7.43
N PRO A 39 -4.92 -4.45 -8.47
CA PRO A 39 -4.49 -4.85 -9.82
C PRO A 39 -3.41 -3.96 -10.43
N GLN A 40 -3.28 -2.70 -9.99
CA GLN A 40 -2.29 -1.77 -10.51
C GLN A 40 -0.89 -1.96 -9.88
N ALA A 41 -0.77 -2.69 -8.77
CA ALA A 41 0.50 -3.03 -8.13
C ALA A 41 1.21 -4.19 -8.84
N MET A 42 1.56 -3.99 -10.12
CA MET A 42 2.10 -5.01 -11.01
C MET A 42 3.56 -5.37 -10.74
N TRP A 43 4.26 -4.59 -9.91
CA TRP A 43 5.65 -4.82 -9.52
C TRP A 43 5.78 -5.98 -8.52
N SER A 44 6.98 -6.47 -8.30
CA SER A 44 7.24 -7.43 -7.22
C SER A 44 7.18 -6.73 -5.85
N PRO A 45 6.58 -7.36 -4.83
CA PRO A 45 6.66 -6.89 -3.45
C PRO A 45 8.09 -6.64 -2.99
N ALA A 46 8.29 -5.66 -2.11
CA ALA A 46 9.61 -5.40 -1.52
C ALA A 46 10.00 -6.49 -0.50
N ARG A 47 9.02 -7.14 0.12
CA ARG A 47 9.21 -8.26 1.05
C ARG A 47 8.81 -9.59 0.41
N ALA A 48 9.60 -10.63 0.66
CA ALA A 48 9.31 -11.98 0.18
C ALA A 48 8.07 -12.58 0.85
N ASP A 49 7.86 -12.28 2.13
CA ASP A 49 6.81 -12.89 2.95
C ASP A 49 5.87 -11.82 3.49
N TRP A 50 4.62 -11.87 3.05
CA TRP A 50 3.51 -11.16 3.68
C TRP A 50 2.79 -12.14 4.59
N ASP A 51 3.16 -12.13 5.87
CA ASP A 51 2.49 -12.93 6.91
C ASP A 51 1.32 -12.09 7.48
N PRO A 52 0.05 -12.43 7.16
CA PRO A 52 -1.11 -11.72 7.70
C PRO A 52 -1.30 -11.94 9.20
#